data_AF-A0A951LBR1-F1
#
_entry.id   AF-A0A951LBR1-F1
#
_cell.length_a   1.000
_cell.length_b   1.000
_cell.length_c   1.000
_cell.angle_alpha   90.00
_cell.angle_beta   90.00
_cell.angle_gamma   90.00
#
_symmetry.space_group_name_H-M   'P 1'
#
loop_
_entity.id
_entity.type
_entity.pdbx_description
1 polymer ?
#
loop_
_entity_poly.entity_id
_entity_poly.type
_entity_poly.pdbx_seq_one_letter_code
_entity_poly.pdbx_strand_id
1 'polypeptide(L)' 'MRYFVFARQEYDKPVARQGVIAADDADAAGAKARERFEDWLEVRLVPEESVQWIVGPLPAEELPESEREEVTA' A
#
# COMPACT_ATOMS: atom_id res chain seq x y z
N MET A 1 -9.23 -15.64 6.59
CA MET A 1 -9.01 -14.18 6.66
C MET A 1 -8.22 -13.70 5.44
N ARG A 2 -8.31 -12.41 5.07
CA ARG A 2 -7.54 -11.81 3.95
C ARG A 2 -6.62 -10.73 4.48
N TYR A 3 -5.42 -10.64 3.93
CA TYR A 3 -4.40 -9.68 4.31
C TYR A 3 -3.88 -8.97 3.07
N PHE A 4 -3.90 -7.65 3.06
CA PHE A 4 -3.11 -6.89 2.08
C PHE A 4 -1.63 -7.06 2.38
N VAL A 5 -0.86 -7.28 1.32
CA VAL A 5 0.60 -7.35 1.40
C VAL A 5 1.17 -6.05 0.90
N PHE A 6 1.98 -5.41 1.74
CA PHE A 6 2.78 -4.26 1.38
C PHE A 6 4.26 -4.61 1.55
N ALA A 7 5.07 -4.40 0.53
CA ALA A 7 6.48 -4.82 0.57
C ALA A 7 7.38 -3.91 -0.28
N ARG A 8 8.69 -3.95 0.00
CA ARG A 8 9.76 -3.32 -0.80
C ARG A 8 11.00 -4.21 -0.89
N GLN A 9 11.77 -4.04 -1.96
CA GLN A 9 13.01 -4.79 -2.21
C GLN A 9 14.27 -4.00 -1.83
N GLU A 10 14.21 -2.67 -1.88
CA GLU A 10 15.36 -1.78 -1.64
C GLU A 10 14.97 -0.65 -0.68
N TYR A 11 15.94 -0.09 0.04
CA TYR A 11 15.69 0.93 1.06
C TYR A 11 15.17 2.26 0.49
N ASP A 12 15.59 2.63 -0.71
CA ASP A 12 15.20 3.84 -1.44
C ASP A 12 13.83 3.71 -2.12
N LYS A 13 13.26 2.51 -2.19
CA LYS A 13 11.95 2.25 -2.79
C LYS A 13 10.84 2.38 -1.75
N PRO A 14 9.69 2.98 -2.12
CA PRO A 14 8.54 3.03 -1.24
C PRO A 14 7.97 1.62 -1.00
N VAL A 15 7.42 1.42 0.19
CA VAL A 15 6.61 0.24 0.49
C VAL A 15 5.32 0.32 -0.33
N ALA A 16 5.09 -0.66 -1.21
CA ALA A 16 3.97 -0.68 -2.14
C ALA A 16 3.13 -1.95 -2.00
N ARG A 17 1.84 -1.85 -2.34
CA ARG A 17 0.91 -3.00 -2.30
C ARG A 17 1.29 -4.02 -3.37
N GLN A 18 1.55 -5.26 -2.95
CA GLN A 18 1.94 -6.36 -3.83
C GLN A 18 0.82 -7.37 -4.09
N GLY A 19 -0.25 -7.35 -3.30
CA GLY A 19 -1.38 -8.24 -3.49
C GLY A 19 -2.15 -8.54 -2.22
N VAL A 20 -2.75 -9.72 -2.17
CA VAL A 20 -3.54 -10.22 -1.04
C VAL A 20 -3.12 -11.66 -0.73
N ILE A 21 -2.96 -11.98 0.55
CA ILE A 21 -2.80 -13.35 1.05
C ILE A 21 -4.09 -13.76 1.78
N ALA A 22 -4.61 -14.94 1.44
CA ALA A 22 -5.66 -15.60 2.20
C ALA A 22 -5.06 -16.68 3.12
N ALA A 23 -5.39 -16.62 4.40
CA ALA A 23 -4.90 -17.56 5.41
C ALA A 23 -5.91 -17.70 6.56
N ASP A 24 -5.80 -18.78 7.33
CA ASP A 24 -6.73 -19.08 8.41
C ASP A 24 -6.54 -18.11 9.59
N ASP A 25 -5.29 -17.76 9.90
CA ASP A 25 -4.89 -16.83 10.96
C ASP A 25 -3.65 -16.00 10.56
N ALA A 26 -3.15 -15.19 11.50
CA ALA A 26 -2.01 -14.30 11.27
C ALA A 26 -0.67 -15.04 11.15
N ASP A 27 -0.49 -16.15 11.86
CA ASP A 27 0.75 -16.94 11.81
C ASP A 27 0.86 -17.67 10.47
N ALA A 28 -0.24 -18.26 9.99
CA ALA A 28 -0.35 -18.86 8.67
C ALA A 28 -0.16 -17.82 7.55
N ALA A 29 -0.68 -16.61 7.72
CA ALA A 29 -0.42 -15.50 6.79
C ALA A 29 1.06 -15.13 6.76
N GLY A 30 1.70 -15.06 7.93
CA GLY A 30 3.12 -14.78 8.08
C GLY A 30 4.02 -15.85 7.45
N ALA A 31 3.67 -17.13 7.60
CA ALA A 31 4.39 -18.23 6.96
C ALA A 31 4.31 -18.14 5.42
N LYS A 32 3.10 -17.96 4.87
CA LYS A 32 2.89 -17.78 3.42
C LYS A 32 3.61 -16.55 2.87
N ALA A 33 3.64 -15.46 3.63
CA ALA A 33 4.33 -14.25 3.23
C ALA A 33 5.86 -14.44 3.20
N ARG A 34 6.43 -15.12 4.19
CA ARG A 34 7.87 -15.44 4.21
C ARG A 34 8.28 -16.32 3.04
N GLU A 35 7.49 -17.32 2.70
CA GLU A 35 7.76 -18.18 1.54
C GLU A 35 7.68 -17.39 0.23
N ARG A 36 6.65 -16.56 0.05
CA ARG A 36 6.43 -15.83 -1.21
C ARG A 36 7.39 -14.66 -1.44
N PHE A 37 7.88 -14.05 -0.37
CA PHE A 37 8.67 -12.81 -0.40
C PHE A 37 10.02 -12.99 0.30
N GLU A 38 10.63 -14.16 0.20
CA GLU A 38 11.87 -14.52 0.90
C GLU A 38 13.03 -13.55 0.65
N ASP A 39 13.15 -13.04 -0.59
CA ASP A 39 14.20 -12.13 -1.02
C ASP A 39 13.85 -10.64 -0.85
N TRP A 40 12.72 -10.33 -0.20
CA TRP A 40 12.28 -8.94 -0.04
C TRP A 40 12.80 -8.35 1.27
N LEU A 41 13.20 -7.08 1.21
CA LEU A 41 13.75 -6.35 2.34
C LEU A 41 12.75 -6.17 3.48
N GLU A 42 11.50 -5.84 3.15
CA GLU A 42 10.45 -5.62 4.14
C GLU A 42 9.10 -6.07 3.59
N VAL A 43 8.34 -6.77 4.44
CA VAL A 43 6.98 -7.24 4.15
C VAL A 43 6.08 -6.92 5.34
N ARG A 44 4.93 -6.31 5.07
CA ARG A 44 3.87 -5.98 6.04
C ARG A 44 2.58 -6.64 5.61
N LEU A 45 1.94 -7.31 6.56
CA LEU A 45 0.61 -7.89 6.40
C LEU A 45 -0.38 -7.04 7.15
N VAL A 46 -1.39 -6.55 6.44
CA VAL A 46 -2.47 -5.74 7.01
C VAL A 46 -3.77 -6.50 6.83
N PRO A 47 -4.46 -6.91 7.91
CA PRO A 47 -5.79 -7.53 7.79
C PRO A 47 -6.71 -6.64 6.97
N GLU A 48 -7.42 -7.22 5.99
CA GLU A 48 -8.33 -6.47 5.11
C GLU A 48 -9.43 -5.76 5.93
N GLU A 49 -9.87 -6.39 7.03
CA GLU A 49 -10.87 -5.86 7.96
C GLU A 49 -10.38 -4.67 8.81
N SER A 50 -9.06 -4.49 8.96
CA SER A 50 -8.51 -3.35 9.72
C SER A 50 -8.30 -2.10 8.86
N VAL A 51 -8.61 -2.16 7.56
CA VAL A 51 -8.42 -1.02 6.65
C VAL A 51 -9.63 -0.11 6.66
N GLN A 52 -9.40 1.16 6.99
CA GLN A 52 -10.38 2.23 6.84
C GLN A 52 -10.09 3.00 5.54
N TRP A 53 -11.04 2.96 4.60
CA TRP A 53 -10.92 3.68 3.33
C TRP A 53 -11.41 5.12 3.50
N ILE A 54 -10.54 6.08 3.19
CA ILE A 54 -10.96 7.48 3.07
C ILE A 54 -11.50 7.67 1.65
N VAL A 55 -12.79 7.92 1.56
CA VAL A 55 -13.46 8.27 0.30
C VAL A 55 -13.58 9.80 0.27
N GLY A 56 -12.68 10.45 -0.44
CA GLY A 56 -12.71 11.90 -0.71
C GLY A 56 -12.80 12.16 -2.22
N PRO A 57 -12.88 13.43 -2.68
CA PRO A 57 -12.57 13.71 -4.07
C PRO A 57 -11.19 13.10 -4.37
N LEU A 58 -11.08 12.37 -5.48
CA LEU A 58 -9.79 11.85 -5.96
C LEU A 58 -8.75 12.98 -5.87
N PRO A 59 -7.48 12.69 -5.51
CA PRO A 59 -6.43 13.71 -5.57
C PRO A 59 -6.57 14.39 -6.92
N ALA A 60 -6.81 15.70 -6.89
CA ALA A 60 -7.20 16.48 -8.06
C ALA A 60 -6.37 16.01 -9.24
N GLU A 61 -7.04 15.48 -10.26
CA GLU A 61 -6.50 15.31 -11.59
C GLU A 61 -5.61 16.53 -11.84
N GLU A 62 -4.30 16.34 -12.04
CA GLU A 62 -3.30 17.43 -12.01
C GLU A 62 -3.83 18.60 -12.84
N LEU A 63 -4.41 19.60 -12.17
CA LEU A 63 -4.97 20.74 -12.86
C LEU A 63 -3.77 21.42 -13.54
N PRO A 64 -3.79 21.60 -14.87
CA PRO A 64 -2.67 22.17 -15.58
C PRO A 64 -2.32 23.53 -14.96
N GLU A 65 -1.02 23.79 -14.82
CA GLU A 65 -0.45 24.94 -14.11
C GLU A 65 -1.04 26.31 -14.50
N SER A 66 -1.72 26.38 -15.65
CA SER A 66 -2.48 27.50 -16.18
C SER A 66 -3.63 28.02 -15.31
N GLU A 67 -4.14 27.26 -14.34
CA GLU A 67 -5.19 27.71 -13.41
C GLU A 67 -4.65 28.23 -12.06
N ARG A 68 -3.32 28.27 -11.87
CA ARG A 68 -2.72 29.01 -10.75
C ARG A 68 -2.69 30.49 -11.11
N GLU A 69 -3.85 31.14 -11.12
CA GLU A 69 -3.97 32.58 -11.31
C GLU A 69 -3.05 33.31 -10.31
N GLU A 70 -2.12 34.10 -10.85
CA GLU A 70 -1.29 35.04 -10.12
C GLU A 70 -2.17 36.01 -9.35
N VAL A 71 -2.23 35.86 -8.03
CA VAL A 71 -2.68 36.94 -7.15
C VAL A 71 -1.55 37.97 -7.10
N THR A 72 -1.59 38.94 -8.00
CA THR A 72 -0.74 40.13 -7.94
C THR A 72 -1.25 41.03 -6.80
N ALA A 73 -0.32 41.40 -5.92
CA ALA A 73 -0.52 42.24 -4.73
C ALA A 73 -0.65 43.74 -5.07
#